data_AF-A0A959JT23-F1
#
_entry.id   AF-A0A959JT23-F1
#
_cell.length_a   1.000
_cell.length_b   1.000
_cell.length_c   1.000
_cell.angle_alpha   90.00
_cell.angle_beta   90.00
_cell.angle_gamma   90.00
#
_symmetry.space_group_name_H-M   'P 1'
#
loop_
_entity.id
_entity.type
_entity.pdbx_description
1 polymer ?
#
loop_
_entity_poly.entity_id
_entity_poly.type
_entity_poly.pdbx_seq_one_letter_code
_entity_poly.pdbx_strand_id
1 'polypeptide(L)'
;SDIHSGSFFLKEPIQNAIDIINKENPDLVLFTGDMVNTIADEMEPYMEIFSQIKAKYGVYSVRGNHDYGDYSRWPSAEAKEANHKKFEAIQSAMGWDLLKNENRILNIKGADLALIGIENTSGLPQFQKYGDLAKAHAGTESAKVKILLSHDPSYWEPGILSTYNDIDLTLSGHTHGFQFGIEIPGWIKWSPSQYMYKQWAGLYSRENQHLYVNRGFGFLGYPGRVGILPEITVLTLTR
;
A
#
# COMPACT_ATOMS: atom_id res chain seq x y z
N SER A 1 0.99 -1.24 -4.65
CA SER A 1 -0.11 -1.60 -3.75
C SER A 1 -0.86 -2.78 -4.31
N ASP A 2 -1.63 -3.49 -3.49
CA ASP A 2 -2.65 -4.46 -3.89
C ASP A 2 -2.16 -5.50 -4.92
N ILE A 3 -1.24 -6.34 -4.47
CA ILE A 3 -0.71 -7.44 -5.29
C ILE A 3 -1.75 -8.52 -5.46
N HIS A 4 -2.49 -8.89 -4.40
CA HIS A 4 -3.49 -9.95 -4.45
C HIS A 4 -2.94 -11.24 -5.10
N SER A 5 -1.82 -11.74 -4.55
CA SER A 5 -1.01 -12.82 -5.13
C SER A 5 -1.79 -14.11 -5.40
N GLY A 6 -2.83 -14.39 -4.60
CA GLY A 6 -3.71 -15.54 -4.79
C GLY A 6 -4.53 -15.51 -6.09
N SER A 7 -4.58 -14.36 -6.75
CA SER A 7 -5.28 -14.18 -8.03
C SER A 7 -4.39 -14.49 -9.24
N PHE A 8 -3.08 -14.61 -9.06
CA PHE A 8 -2.15 -14.81 -10.19
C PHE A 8 -2.13 -16.25 -10.69
N PHE A 9 -1.91 -16.38 -12.00
CA PHE A 9 -1.79 -17.65 -12.71
C PHE A 9 -0.53 -17.73 -13.59
N LEU A 10 0.16 -16.60 -13.82
CA LEU A 10 1.40 -16.52 -14.62
C LEU A 10 2.47 -15.75 -13.85
N LYS A 11 3.71 -16.23 -13.95
CA LYS A 11 4.89 -15.59 -13.37
C LYS A 11 5.51 -14.52 -14.28
N GLU A 12 5.43 -14.70 -15.60
CA GLU A 12 6.09 -13.83 -16.58
C GLU A 12 5.63 -12.36 -16.49
N PRO A 13 4.32 -12.03 -16.41
CA PRO A 13 3.90 -10.63 -16.26
C PRO A 13 4.42 -9.99 -14.96
N ILE A 14 4.56 -10.79 -13.90
CA ILE A 14 5.08 -10.35 -12.60
C ILE A 14 6.57 -10.03 -12.73
N GLN A 15 7.35 -10.94 -13.34
CA GLN A 15 8.77 -10.72 -13.58
C GLN A 15 9.00 -9.44 -14.40
N ASN A 16 8.25 -9.26 -15.49
CA ASN A 16 8.32 -8.05 -16.31
C ASN A 16 8.05 -6.78 -15.48
N ALA A 17 7.09 -6.83 -14.56
CA ALA A 17 6.78 -5.70 -13.69
C ALA A 17 7.90 -5.42 -12.67
N ILE A 18 8.53 -6.46 -12.11
CA ILE A 18 9.69 -6.30 -11.23
C ILE A 18 10.90 -5.72 -11.99
N ASP A 19 11.11 -6.15 -13.23
CA ASP A 19 12.16 -5.61 -14.09
C ASP A 19 11.93 -4.11 -14.38
N ILE A 20 10.68 -3.70 -14.60
CA ILE A 20 10.30 -2.28 -14.73
C ILE A 20 10.64 -1.52 -13.45
N ILE A 21 10.23 -2.01 -12.27
CA ILE A 21 10.52 -1.37 -10.97
C ILE A 21 12.03 -1.17 -10.79
N ASN A 22 12.83 -2.22 -11.04
CA ASN A 22 14.27 -2.17 -10.86
C ASN A 22 14.97 -1.25 -11.86
N LYS A 23 14.43 -1.12 -13.08
CA LYS A 23 14.97 -0.22 -14.11
C LYS A 23 14.86 1.25 -13.73
N GLU A 24 13.86 1.62 -12.93
CA GLU A 24 13.72 2.99 -12.40
C GLU A 24 14.80 3.35 -11.38
N ASN A 25 15.59 2.37 -10.90
CA ASN A 25 16.64 2.55 -9.89
C ASN A 25 16.17 3.41 -8.69
N PRO A 26 15.08 3.00 -8.00
CA PRO A 26 14.41 3.84 -7.03
C PRO A 26 15.24 4.03 -5.74
N ASP A 27 15.09 5.21 -5.14
CA ASP A 27 15.60 5.47 -3.80
C ASP A 27 14.85 4.62 -2.76
N LEU A 28 13.52 4.52 -2.89
CA LEU A 28 12.63 3.74 -2.02
C LEU A 28 11.58 3.01 -2.86
N VAL A 29 11.19 1.80 -2.44
CA VAL A 29 9.98 1.14 -2.94
C VAL A 29 9.01 0.98 -1.77
N LEU A 30 7.76 1.41 -1.98
CA LEU A 30 6.74 1.49 -0.94
C LEU A 30 5.52 0.67 -1.35
N PHE A 31 5.17 -0.31 -0.52
CA PHE A 31 4.04 -1.21 -0.73
C PHE A 31 2.93 -0.97 0.30
N THR A 32 1.81 -0.43 -0.14
CA THR A 32 0.74 0.06 0.75
C THR A 32 -0.29 -1.01 1.15
N GLY A 33 0.04 -2.30 1.10
CA GLY A 33 -0.82 -3.40 1.59
C GLY A 33 -1.56 -4.19 0.52
N ASP A 34 -2.26 -5.24 0.97
CA ASP A 34 -2.96 -6.26 0.19
C ASP A 34 -2.01 -7.09 -0.68
N MET A 35 -1.05 -7.75 -0.02
CA MET A 35 -0.13 -8.69 -0.68
C MET A 35 -0.84 -9.99 -1.09
N VAL A 36 -1.79 -10.43 -0.27
CA VAL A 36 -2.55 -11.67 -0.45
C VAL A 36 -4.05 -11.37 -0.59
N ASN A 37 -4.82 -12.35 -1.05
CA ASN A 37 -6.28 -12.28 -1.04
C ASN A 37 -6.82 -12.67 0.34
N THR A 38 -6.27 -13.74 0.92
CA THR A 38 -6.82 -14.32 2.15
C THR A 38 -5.80 -14.96 3.07
N ILE A 39 -4.75 -15.61 2.56
CA ILE A 39 -3.79 -16.37 3.37
C ILE A 39 -2.35 -16.15 2.88
N ALA A 40 -1.40 -16.22 3.80
CA ALA A 40 0.02 -15.94 3.55
C ALA A 40 0.61 -16.83 2.43
N ASP A 41 0.16 -18.07 2.35
CA ASP A 41 0.61 -19.11 1.40
C ASP A 41 0.46 -18.69 -0.06
N GLU A 42 -0.51 -17.82 -0.36
CA GLU A 42 -0.78 -17.30 -1.71
C GLU A 42 0.44 -16.59 -2.32
N MET A 43 1.34 -16.07 -1.48
CA MET A 43 2.55 -15.37 -1.93
C MET A 43 3.72 -16.31 -2.23
N GLU A 44 3.76 -17.51 -1.66
CA GLU A 44 4.90 -18.43 -1.76
C GLU A 44 5.38 -18.69 -3.21
N PRO A 45 4.49 -18.89 -4.21
CA PRO A 45 4.93 -19.14 -5.57
C PRO A 45 5.67 -17.97 -6.22
N TYR A 46 5.56 -16.76 -5.66
CA TYR A 46 6.05 -15.51 -6.24
C TYR A 46 7.16 -14.85 -5.41
N MET A 47 7.48 -15.37 -4.22
CA MET A 47 8.48 -14.77 -3.32
C MET A 47 9.83 -14.56 -4.00
N GLU A 48 10.32 -15.52 -4.77
CA GLU A 48 11.60 -15.42 -5.49
C GLU A 48 11.61 -14.28 -6.53
N ILE A 49 10.45 -13.94 -7.10
CA ILE A 49 10.33 -12.85 -8.07
C ILE A 49 10.32 -11.51 -7.32
N PHE A 50 9.48 -11.38 -6.29
CA PHE A 50 9.33 -10.14 -5.53
C PHE A 50 10.55 -9.81 -4.65
N SER A 51 11.35 -10.80 -4.25
CA SER A 51 12.63 -10.57 -3.54
C SER A 51 13.70 -9.92 -4.41
N GLN A 52 13.50 -9.87 -5.74
CA GLN A 52 14.42 -9.20 -6.66
C GLN A 52 14.24 -7.68 -6.69
N ILE A 53 13.21 -7.13 -6.05
CA ILE A 53 13.02 -5.67 -5.97
C ILE A 53 14.18 -5.04 -5.22
N LYS A 54 14.81 -4.04 -5.83
CA LYS A 54 15.95 -3.31 -5.27
C LYS A 54 15.61 -1.83 -5.16
N ALA A 55 15.93 -1.27 -4.00
CA ALA A 55 15.83 0.15 -3.72
C ALA A 55 17.01 0.57 -2.85
N LYS A 56 17.54 1.77 -3.08
CA LYS A 56 18.75 2.24 -2.40
C LYS A 56 18.61 2.29 -0.87
N TYR A 57 17.47 2.75 -0.39
CA TYR A 57 17.17 2.89 1.04
C TYR A 57 16.18 1.83 1.54
N GLY A 58 15.83 0.83 0.71
CA GLY A 58 15.02 -0.32 1.12
C GLY A 58 13.60 -0.35 0.56
N VAL A 59 12.97 -1.49 0.79
CA VAL A 59 11.58 -1.77 0.42
C VAL A 59 10.76 -1.80 1.71
N TYR A 60 9.73 -0.96 1.79
CA TYR A 60 8.89 -0.82 2.97
C TYR A 60 7.45 -1.16 2.64
N SER A 61 6.76 -1.74 3.61
CA SER A 61 5.39 -2.20 3.45
C SER A 61 4.53 -1.94 4.66
N VAL A 62 3.22 -1.84 4.45
CA VAL A 62 2.19 -1.97 5.49
C VAL A 62 1.22 -3.08 5.14
N ARG A 63 0.37 -3.50 6.09
CA ARG A 63 -0.72 -4.43 5.83
C ARG A 63 -1.94 -3.70 5.28
N GLY A 64 -2.59 -4.32 4.30
CA GLY A 64 -3.95 -3.99 3.86
C GLY A 64 -4.98 -4.88 4.54
N ASN A 65 -6.26 -4.65 4.27
CA ASN A 65 -7.35 -5.38 4.94
C ASN A 65 -7.35 -6.88 4.62
N HIS A 66 -6.81 -7.31 3.47
CA HIS A 66 -6.73 -8.73 3.10
C HIS A 66 -5.57 -9.49 3.77
N ASP A 67 -4.60 -8.77 4.32
CA ASP A 67 -3.37 -9.37 4.86
C ASP A 67 -3.53 -9.98 6.27
N TYR A 68 -4.71 -9.85 6.88
CA TYR A 68 -5.01 -10.34 8.24
C TYR A 68 -5.67 -11.72 8.27
N GLY A 69 -6.08 -12.25 7.12
CA GLY A 69 -6.86 -13.50 7.05
C GLY A 69 -8.24 -13.40 7.70
N ASP A 70 -8.77 -12.20 7.89
CA ASP A 70 -10.12 -11.97 8.44
C ASP A 70 -11.24 -12.51 7.53
N TYR A 71 -10.94 -12.67 6.24
CA TYR A 71 -11.86 -13.21 5.24
C TYR A 71 -11.80 -14.74 5.11
N SER A 72 -11.00 -15.41 5.96
CA SER A 72 -10.85 -16.86 6.01
C SER A 72 -11.52 -17.46 7.24
N ARG A 73 -12.02 -18.70 7.10
CA ARG A 73 -12.44 -19.51 8.25
C ARG A 73 -11.24 -20.25 8.80
N TRP A 74 -10.91 -20.02 10.06
CA TRP A 74 -9.80 -20.67 10.74
C TRP A 74 -10.29 -21.79 11.65
N PRO A 75 -9.57 -22.93 11.71
CA PRO A 75 -9.92 -24.02 12.64
C PRO A 75 -9.67 -23.63 14.11
N SER A 76 -8.80 -22.65 14.36
CA SER A 76 -8.55 -22.10 15.69
C SER A 76 -7.90 -20.71 15.62
N ALA A 77 -7.84 -20.01 16.76
CA ALA A 77 -7.14 -18.72 16.86
C ALA A 77 -5.63 -18.88 16.62
N GLU A 78 -5.04 -19.99 17.06
CA GLU A 78 -3.63 -20.32 16.87
C GLU A 78 -3.30 -20.53 15.39
N ALA A 79 -4.21 -21.14 14.62
CA ALA A 79 -4.03 -21.29 13.18
C ALA A 79 -4.03 -19.94 12.46
N LYS A 80 -4.92 -19.02 12.85
CA LYS A 80 -4.92 -17.65 12.34
C LYS A 80 -3.62 -16.92 12.70
N GLU A 81 -3.19 -17.01 13.96
CA GLU A 81 -1.93 -16.41 14.42
C GLU A 81 -0.70 -16.98 13.69
N ALA A 82 -0.69 -18.28 13.39
CA ALA A 82 0.37 -18.89 12.58
C ALA A 82 0.41 -18.29 11.16
N ASN A 83 -0.75 -18.01 10.55
CA ASN A 83 -0.83 -17.29 9.28
C ASN A 83 -0.29 -15.86 9.38
N HIS A 84 -0.60 -15.12 10.46
CA HIS A 84 -0.04 -13.78 10.68
C HIS A 84 1.49 -13.82 10.76
N LYS A 85 2.06 -14.74 11.53
CA LYS A 85 3.52 -14.92 11.64
C LYS A 85 4.16 -15.32 10.32
N LYS A 86 3.52 -16.23 9.58
CA LYS A 86 3.97 -16.66 8.26
C LYS A 86 4.01 -15.49 7.27
N PHE A 87 2.97 -14.65 7.27
CA PHE A 87 2.94 -13.45 6.44
C PHE A 87 4.11 -12.49 6.72
N GLU A 88 4.44 -12.26 8.00
CA GLU A 88 5.59 -11.42 8.38
C GLU A 88 6.92 -12.05 7.98
N ALA A 89 7.05 -13.37 8.17
CA ALA A 89 8.23 -14.11 7.77
C ALA A 89 8.45 -14.08 6.26
N ILE A 90 7.38 -14.15 5.45
CA ILE A 90 7.43 -14.04 3.99
C ILE A 90 7.99 -12.67 3.58
N GLN A 91 7.49 -11.58 4.14
CA GLN A 91 7.98 -10.23 3.80
C GLN A 91 9.44 -10.04 4.22
N SER A 92 9.79 -10.49 5.43
CA SER A 92 11.17 -10.47 5.89
C SER A 92 12.11 -11.30 4.99
N ALA A 93 11.67 -12.49 4.53
CA ALA A 93 12.43 -13.34 3.63
C ALA A 93 12.61 -12.73 2.22
N MET A 94 11.69 -11.87 1.78
CA MET A 94 11.84 -11.07 0.56
C MET A 94 12.72 -9.83 0.77
N GLY A 95 13.17 -9.56 2.00
CA GLY A 95 13.97 -8.38 2.34
C GLY A 95 13.15 -7.10 2.52
N TRP A 96 11.84 -7.21 2.73
CA TRP A 96 10.95 -6.06 2.94
C TRP A 96 10.83 -5.74 4.43
N ASP A 97 10.78 -4.45 4.77
CA ASP A 97 10.55 -3.96 6.13
C ASP A 97 9.05 -3.63 6.32
N LEU A 98 8.36 -4.51 7.04
CA LEU A 98 6.95 -4.37 7.37
C LEU A 98 6.77 -3.45 8.58
N LEU A 99 6.21 -2.27 8.34
CA LEU A 99 5.88 -1.29 9.37
C LEU A 99 4.51 -1.59 9.99
N LYS A 100 4.49 -1.80 11.31
CA LYS A 100 3.27 -2.10 12.09
C LYS A 100 3.01 -1.03 13.14
N ASN A 101 2.41 0.09 12.69
CA ASN A 101 2.25 1.30 13.51
C ASN A 101 3.62 1.82 14.00
N GLU A 102 4.54 1.97 13.06
CA GLU A 102 5.95 2.30 13.26
C GLU A 102 6.42 3.36 12.26
N ASN A 103 7.60 3.92 12.51
CA ASN A 103 8.30 4.78 11.55
C ASN A 103 9.78 4.40 11.39
N ARG A 104 10.40 4.99 10.36
CA ARG A 104 11.83 5.00 10.10
C ARG A 104 12.26 6.41 9.74
N ILE A 105 13.35 6.90 10.33
CA ILE A 105 14.00 8.13 9.90
C ILE A 105 15.09 7.77 8.90
N LEU A 106 14.92 8.24 7.66
CA LEU A 106 15.83 7.98 6.56
C LEU A 106 16.60 9.25 6.24
N ASN A 107 17.93 9.18 6.33
CA ASN A 107 18.78 10.30 5.90
C ASN A 107 19.01 10.22 4.39
N ILE A 108 18.32 11.07 3.64
CA ILE A 108 18.41 11.14 2.17
C ILE A 108 19.12 12.43 1.79
N LYS A 109 20.35 12.30 1.27
CA LYS A 109 21.17 13.44 0.82
C LYS A 109 21.37 14.51 1.92
N GLY A 110 21.48 14.09 3.18
CA GLY A 110 21.69 14.98 4.33
C GLY A 110 20.42 15.62 4.89
N ALA A 111 19.24 15.24 4.42
CA ALA A 111 17.96 15.62 5.01
C ALA A 111 17.24 14.40 5.58
N ASP A 112 16.61 14.59 6.74
CA ASP A 112 15.83 13.54 7.38
C ASP A 112 14.41 13.51 6.83
N LEU A 113 14.03 12.35 6.30
CA LEU A 113 12.68 11.99 5.89
C LEU A 113 12.13 10.96 6.87
N ALA A 114 10.94 11.22 7.41
CA ALA A 114 10.21 10.22 8.18
C ALA A 114 9.33 9.41 7.24
N LEU A 115 9.55 8.10 7.21
CA LEU A 115 8.64 7.14 6.61
C LEU A 115 7.81 6.52 7.72
N ILE A 116 6.52 6.78 7.71
CA ILE A 116 5.55 6.34 8.71
C ILE A 116 4.68 5.25 8.08
N GLY A 117 4.45 4.15 8.79
CA GLY A 117 3.57 3.08 8.32
C GLY A 117 2.59 2.67 9.41
N ILE A 118 1.30 2.75 9.09
CA ILE A 118 0.23 2.27 9.96
C ILE A 118 -0.37 0.97 9.42
N GLU A 119 -0.84 0.15 10.34
CA GLU A 119 -1.67 -1.01 10.04
C GLU A 119 -3.03 -0.60 9.45
N ASN A 120 -3.78 -1.55 8.88
CA ASN A 120 -5.03 -1.24 8.19
C ASN A 120 -6.01 -0.49 9.11
N THR A 121 -6.53 0.63 8.62
CA THR A 121 -7.57 1.41 9.28
C THR A 121 -8.40 2.11 8.22
N SER A 122 -9.69 2.30 8.48
CA SER A 122 -10.64 2.80 7.49
C SER A 122 -11.53 3.89 8.06
N GLY A 123 -11.90 4.84 7.22
CA GLY A 123 -13.00 5.78 7.48
C GLY A 123 -14.38 5.11 7.36
N LEU A 124 -14.45 3.94 6.74
CA LEU A 124 -15.68 3.18 6.53
C LEU A 124 -15.85 2.10 7.63
N PRO A 125 -17.09 1.83 8.09
CA PRO A 125 -17.34 0.95 9.23
C PRO A 125 -17.16 -0.54 8.95
N GLN A 126 -17.15 -0.96 7.68
CA GLN A 126 -17.09 -2.38 7.30
C GLN A 126 -15.70 -3.01 7.41
N PHE A 127 -14.64 -2.21 7.55
CA PHE A 127 -13.27 -2.71 7.62
C PHE A 127 -12.73 -2.66 9.05
N GLN A 128 -11.97 -3.69 9.42
CA GLN A 128 -11.30 -3.76 10.73
C GLN A 128 -10.26 -2.66 10.87
N LYS A 129 -10.06 -2.20 12.10
CA LYS A 129 -9.15 -1.09 12.44
C LYS A 129 -8.06 -1.60 13.37
N TYR A 130 -6.85 -1.65 12.83
CA TYR A 130 -5.61 -2.04 13.52
C TYR A 130 -4.61 -0.88 13.57
N GLY A 131 -4.81 0.16 12.75
CA GLY A 131 -3.92 1.32 12.65
C GLY A 131 -3.91 2.20 13.91
N ASP A 132 -2.70 2.61 14.32
CA ASP A 132 -2.42 3.57 15.38
C ASP A 132 -1.43 4.61 14.87
N LEU A 133 -1.99 5.72 14.34
CA LEU A 133 -1.20 6.79 13.77
C LEU A 133 -0.43 7.60 14.81
N ALA A 134 -0.95 7.73 16.04
CA ALA A 134 -0.27 8.45 17.11
C ALA A 134 1.03 7.72 17.49
N LYS A 135 0.96 6.40 17.64
CA LYS A 135 2.13 5.56 17.89
C LYS A 135 3.13 5.61 16.73
N ALA A 136 2.64 5.51 15.49
CA ALA A 136 3.50 5.51 14.31
C ALA A 136 4.17 6.87 14.07
N HIS A 137 3.49 7.97 14.37
CA HIS A 137 3.99 9.34 14.16
C HIS A 137 4.98 9.80 15.23
N ALA A 138 4.86 9.31 16.46
CA ALA A 138 5.74 9.69 17.57
C ALA A 138 7.23 9.51 17.23
N GLY A 139 8.05 10.53 17.52
CA GLY A 139 9.49 10.52 17.25
C GLY A 139 9.87 11.02 15.85
N THR A 140 8.91 11.51 15.06
CA THR A 140 9.17 12.06 13.71
C THR A 140 9.26 13.58 13.68
N GLU A 141 9.23 14.24 14.84
CA GLU A 141 9.07 15.70 14.96
C GLU A 141 10.23 16.49 14.31
N SER A 142 11.43 15.92 14.26
CA SER A 142 12.61 16.53 13.63
C SER A 142 12.66 16.38 12.11
N ALA A 143 11.87 15.46 11.53
CA ALA A 143 11.89 15.20 10.10
C ALA A 143 11.19 16.33 9.34
N LYS A 144 11.85 16.80 8.26
CA LYS A 144 11.34 17.90 7.44
C LYS A 144 10.30 17.45 6.42
N VAL A 145 10.32 16.17 6.07
CA VAL A 145 9.39 15.55 5.13
C VAL A 145 8.84 14.30 5.79
N LYS A 146 7.52 14.14 5.79
CA LYS A 146 6.84 12.97 6.34
C LYS A 146 6.00 12.30 5.25
N ILE A 147 6.34 11.06 4.93
CA ILE A 147 5.53 10.18 4.07
C ILE A 147 4.81 9.18 4.97
N LEU A 148 3.50 9.06 4.82
CA LEU A 148 2.67 8.06 5.49
C LEU A 148 2.23 6.97 4.51
N LEU A 149 2.43 5.71 4.86
CA LEU A 149 1.80 4.55 4.25
C LEU A 149 0.55 4.18 5.04
N SER A 150 -0.61 4.27 4.39
CA SER A 150 -1.91 3.90 4.96
C SER A 150 -2.74 3.25 3.86
N HIS A 151 -3.15 2.00 4.04
CA HIS A 151 -3.76 1.22 2.97
C HIS A 151 -5.07 1.82 2.41
N ASP A 152 -6.06 2.06 3.26
CA ASP A 152 -7.39 2.53 2.85
C ASP A 152 -7.44 4.08 2.79
N PRO A 153 -7.70 4.68 1.62
CA PRO A 153 -7.72 6.14 1.45
C PRO A 153 -8.89 6.82 2.16
N SER A 154 -9.95 6.10 2.55
CA SER A 154 -11.09 6.67 3.27
C SER A 154 -10.73 7.20 4.66
N TYR A 155 -9.61 6.74 5.24
CA TYR A 155 -9.11 7.23 6.53
C TYR A 155 -8.45 8.61 6.42
N TRP A 156 -8.08 9.06 5.22
CA TRP A 156 -7.30 10.29 5.02
C TRP A 156 -7.99 11.53 5.57
N GLU A 157 -9.24 11.79 5.22
CA GLU A 157 -9.97 12.96 5.74
C GLU A 157 -10.30 12.88 7.24
N PRO A 158 -10.97 11.82 7.74
CA PRO A 158 -11.44 11.78 9.12
C PRO A 158 -10.34 11.47 10.15
N GLY A 159 -9.25 10.82 9.76
CA GLY A 159 -8.17 10.39 10.66
C GLY A 159 -6.89 11.18 10.51
N ILE A 160 -6.43 11.40 9.27
CA ILE A 160 -5.12 12.01 9.01
C ILE A 160 -5.25 13.54 9.00
N LEU A 161 -6.00 14.10 8.05
CA LEU A 161 -6.14 15.54 7.86
C LEU A 161 -6.78 16.26 9.05
N SER A 162 -7.62 15.56 9.82
CA SER A 162 -8.29 16.10 11.00
C SER A 162 -7.35 16.26 12.21
N THR A 163 -6.22 15.55 12.22
CA THR A 163 -5.40 15.37 13.43
C THR A 163 -3.94 15.77 13.21
N TYR A 164 -3.40 15.61 12.01
CA TYR A 164 -1.99 15.83 11.68
C TYR A 164 -1.86 16.72 10.46
N ASN A 165 -1.34 17.92 10.64
CA ASN A 165 -1.12 18.90 9.58
C ASN A 165 0.30 18.88 9.00
N ASP A 166 1.14 17.96 9.48
CA ASP A 166 2.57 17.86 9.17
C ASP A 166 2.94 16.58 8.40
N ILE A 167 1.94 15.85 7.90
CA ILE A 167 2.12 14.73 6.97
C ILE A 167 2.00 15.27 5.54
N ASP A 168 3.12 15.37 4.83
CA ASP A 168 3.18 15.96 3.49
C ASP A 168 2.53 15.07 2.43
N LEU A 169 2.77 13.75 2.51
CA LEU A 169 2.30 12.78 1.52
C LEU A 169 1.80 11.50 2.17
N THR A 170 0.55 11.15 1.92
CA THR A 170 -0.02 9.83 2.23
C THR A 170 -0.09 8.99 0.96
N LEU A 171 0.32 7.72 1.04
CA LEU A 171 0.23 6.74 -0.03
C LEU A 171 -0.75 5.64 0.38
N SER A 172 -1.70 5.36 -0.51
CA SER A 172 -2.79 4.39 -0.29
C SER A 172 -3.06 3.54 -1.53
N GLY A 173 -3.88 2.51 -1.38
CA GLY A 173 -4.35 1.62 -2.45
C GLY A 173 -5.82 1.27 -2.26
N HIS A 174 -6.12 -0.02 -2.06
CA HIS A 174 -7.39 -0.60 -1.60
C HIS A 174 -8.54 -0.58 -2.62
N THR A 175 -8.71 0.53 -3.33
CA THR A 175 -9.95 0.78 -4.08
C THR A 175 -9.98 0.13 -5.46
N HIS A 176 -8.83 -0.09 -6.09
CA HIS A 176 -8.69 -0.58 -7.47
C HIS A 176 -9.48 0.18 -8.55
N GLY A 177 -10.08 1.33 -8.22
CA GLY A 177 -11.21 1.87 -8.99
C GLY A 177 -12.28 0.80 -9.32
N PHE A 178 -12.51 -0.16 -8.42
CA PHE A 178 -13.31 -1.38 -8.63
C PHE A 178 -13.01 -2.14 -9.92
N GLN A 179 -11.77 -2.03 -10.40
CA GLN A 179 -11.31 -2.65 -11.65
C GLN A 179 -12.12 -2.23 -12.89
N PHE A 180 -12.90 -1.15 -12.78
CA PHE A 180 -13.78 -0.67 -13.84
C PHE A 180 -13.91 0.85 -13.78
N GLY A 181 -13.65 1.50 -14.89
CA GLY A 181 -13.79 2.95 -15.00
C GLY A 181 -13.44 3.46 -16.38
N ILE A 182 -13.61 4.77 -16.53
CA ILE A 182 -13.26 5.53 -17.72
C ILE A 182 -12.50 6.76 -17.25
N GLU A 183 -11.28 6.92 -17.75
CA GLU A 183 -10.45 8.10 -17.48
C GLU A 183 -9.94 8.67 -18.79
N ILE A 184 -10.50 9.81 -19.18
CA ILE A 184 -10.07 10.63 -20.30
C ILE A 184 -9.56 11.95 -19.69
N PRO A 185 -8.24 12.22 -19.72
CA PRO A 185 -7.65 13.40 -19.09
C PRO A 185 -8.40 14.70 -19.43
N GLY A 186 -8.85 15.40 -18.39
CA GLY A 186 -9.58 16.66 -18.49
C GLY A 186 -11.05 16.56 -18.89
N TRP A 187 -11.57 15.37 -19.22
CA TRP A 187 -12.93 15.21 -19.75
C TRP A 187 -13.82 14.34 -18.85
N ILE A 188 -13.37 13.12 -18.54
CA ILE A 188 -14.14 12.16 -17.74
C ILE A 188 -13.18 11.46 -16.79
N LYS A 189 -13.55 11.38 -15.52
CA LYS A 189 -12.92 10.51 -14.54
C LYS A 189 -14.01 9.86 -13.72
N TRP A 190 -14.37 8.63 -14.11
CA TRP A 190 -15.51 7.92 -13.54
C TRP A 190 -15.16 6.46 -13.27
N SER A 191 -15.59 5.98 -12.11
CA SER A 191 -15.59 4.56 -11.71
C SER A 191 -16.75 4.36 -10.73
N PRO A 192 -17.37 3.16 -10.66
CA PRO A 192 -18.30 2.84 -9.59
C PRO A 192 -17.71 3.06 -8.19
N SER A 193 -16.39 2.96 -8.04
CA SER A 193 -15.68 3.23 -6.80
C SER A 193 -15.97 4.62 -6.22
N GLN A 194 -16.24 5.63 -7.04
CA GLN A 194 -16.47 7.01 -6.57
C GLN A 194 -17.73 7.15 -5.69
N TYR A 195 -18.68 6.22 -5.80
CA TYR A 195 -19.90 6.22 -5.02
C TYR A 195 -19.69 5.68 -3.60
N MET A 196 -18.56 5.01 -3.35
CA MET A 196 -18.16 4.54 -2.01
C MET A 196 -16.96 5.31 -1.46
N TYR A 197 -16.02 5.70 -2.33
CA TYR A 197 -14.76 6.33 -1.97
C TYR A 197 -14.64 7.71 -2.61
N LYS A 198 -14.46 8.74 -1.78
CA LYS A 198 -14.22 10.12 -2.25
C LYS A 198 -12.87 10.23 -2.98
N GLN A 199 -11.86 9.51 -2.50
CA GLN A 199 -10.56 9.36 -3.14
C GLN A 199 -10.36 7.89 -3.55
N TRP A 200 -10.14 7.64 -4.84
CA TRP A 200 -10.14 6.28 -5.41
C TRP A 200 -9.11 6.02 -6.50
N ALA A 201 -8.50 7.05 -7.10
CA ALA A 201 -7.34 6.86 -7.98
C ALA A 201 -6.59 8.18 -8.19
N GLY A 202 -5.26 8.11 -8.18
CA GLY A 202 -4.38 9.23 -8.48
C GLY A 202 -4.15 10.19 -7.30
N LEU A 203 -3.68 11.39 -7.63
CA LEU A 203 -3.27 12.40 -6.67
C LEU A 203 -4.44 13.30 -6.25
N TYR A 204 -4.55 13.52 -4.94
CA TYR A 204 -5.45 14.45 -4.29
C TYR A 204 -4.64 15.37 -3.39
N SER A 205 -5.09 16.61 -3.23
CA SER A 205 -4.41 17.61 -2.41
C SER A 205 -5.42 18.35 -1.54
N ARG A 206 -5.04 18.63 -0.30
CA ARG A 206 -5.77 19.52 0.60
C ARG A 206 -4.75 20.33 1.39
N GLU A 207 -4.78 21.65 1.21
CA GLU A 207 -3.77 22.55 1.78
C GLU A 207 -2.35 22.09 1.38
N ASN A 208 -1.47 21.83 2.35
CA ASN A 208 -0.09 21.37 2.11
C ASN A 208 0.06 19.84 2.16
N GLN A 209 -1.05 19.10 2.25
CA GLN A 209 -1.04 17.65 2.37
C GLN A 209 -1.55 16.98 1.09
N HIS A 210 -0.89 15.90 0.72
CA HIS A 210 -1.20 15.12 -0.48
C HIS A 210 -1.62 13.70 -0.13
N LEU A 211 -2.51 13.13 -0.93
CA LEU A 211 -2.85 11.71 -0.93
C LEU A 211 -2.67 11.18 -2.34
N TYR A 212 -1.92 10.11 -2.50
CA TYR A 212 -1.90 9.34 -3.75
C TYR A 212 -2.56 7.98 -3.55
N VAL A 213 -3.61 7.70 -4.32
CA VAL A 213 -4.30 6.41 -4.32
C VAL A 213 -3.85 5.61 -5.54
N ASN A 214 -3.05 4.58 -5.30
CA ASN A 214 -2.56 3.66 -6.33
C ASN A 214 -3.71 2.75 -6.81
N ARG A 215 -3.77 2.50 -8.11
CA ARG A 215 -4.79 1.64 -8.74
C ARG A 215 -4.60 0.15 -8.47
N GLY A 216 -3.54 -0.25 -7.78
CA GLY A 216 -3.21 -1.63 -7.46
C GLY A 216 -2.43 -2.33 -8.58
N PHE A 217 -1.63 -3.32 -8.18
CA PHE A 217 -0.76 -4.11 -9.07
C PHE A 217 -1.51 -5.32 -9.67
N GLY A 218 -2.27 -6.02 -8.85
CA GLY A 218 -2.97 -7.25 -9.23
C GLY A 218 -4.45 -7.03 -9.49
N PHE A 219 -5.26 -8.03 -9.17
CA PHE A 219 -6.71 -7.97 -9.26
C PHE A 219 -7.33 -8.88 -8.20
N LEU A 220 -8.59 -8.64 -7.84
CA LEU A 220 -9.35 -9.43 -6.88
C LEU A 220 -10.73 -9.75 -7.43
N GLY A 221 -11.14 -11.02 -7.33
CA GLY A 221 -12.46 -11.50 -7.76
C GLY A 221 -12.60 -11.63 -9.27
N TYR A 222 -12.69 -10.52 -10.00
CA TYR A 222 -12.78 -10.53 -11.47
C TYR A 222 -11.37 -10.49 -12.10
N PRO A 223 -10.98 -11.47 -12.94
CA PRO A 223 -9.66 -11.55 -13.56
C PRO A 223 -9.52 -10.61 -14.77
N GLY A 224 -9.83 -9.33 -14.56
CA GLY A 224 -9.75 -8.31 -15.59
C GLY A 224 -9.89 -6.90 -15.02
N ARG A 225 -9.46 -5.93 -15.81
CA ARG A 225 -9.58 -4.51 -15.52
C ARG A 225 -10.02 -3.78 -16.78
N VAL A 226 -11.01 -2.89 -16.67
CA VAL A 226 -11.51 -2.10 -17.79
C VAL A 226 -11.32 -0.63 -17.48
N GLY A 227 -10.47 0.05 -18.25
CA GLY A 227 -10.15 1.47 -18.11
C GLY A 227 -9.45 1.88 -16.80
N ILE A 228 -9.23 0.95 -15.86
CA ILE A 228 -8.42 1.13 -14.65
C ILE A 228 -7.29 0.10 -14.64
N LEU A 229 -6.31 0.32 -15.51
CA LEU A 229 -5.16 -0.59 -15.67
C LEU A 229 -4.30 -0.63 -14.39
N PRO A 230 -3.59 -1.75 -14.13
CA PRO A 230 -2.58 -1.79 -13.08
C PRO A 230 -1.52 -0.72 -13.29
N GLU A 231 -0.92 -0.23 -12.21
CA GLU A 231 0.11 0.80 -12.32
C GLU A 231 1.27 0.58 -11.34
N ILE A 232 2.47 0.90 -11.83
CA ILE A 232 3.67 1.16 -11.01
C ILE A 232 3.83 2.68 -11.01
N THR A 233 3.63 3.30 -9.85
CA THR A 233 3.72 4.75 -9.72
C THR A 233 5.15 5.15 -9.37
N VAL A 234 5.76 6.01 -10.18
CA VAL A 234 7.02 6.68 -9.87
C VAL A 234 6.72 8.09 -9.37
N LEU A 235 7.05 8.37 -8.11
CA LEU A 235 6.92 9.69 -7.51
C LEU A 235 8.31 10.31 -7.32
N THR A 236 8.48 11.53 -7.79
CA THR A 236 9.69 12.33 -7.56
C THR A 236 9.37 13.42 -6.56
N LEU A 237 10.02 13.37 -5.39
CA LEU A 237 9.94 14.46 -4.42
C LEU A 237 10.89 15.58 -4.81
N THR A 238 10.33 16.76 -5.03
CA THR A 238 11.08 17.97 -5.36
C THR A 238 11.08 18.93 -4.17
N ARG A 239 12.13 19.75 -4.10
CA ARG A 239 12.25 20.83 -3.12
C ARG A 239 11.52 22.08 -3.58
#